data_AF-A0A2U2S622-F1
#
_entry.id   AF-A0A2U2S622-F1
#
_cell.length_a   1.000
_cell.length_b   1.000
_cell.length_c   1.000
_cell.angle_alpha   90.00
_cell.angle_beta   90.00
_cell.angle_gamma   90.00
#
_symmetry.space_group_name_H-M   'P 1'
#
loop_
_entity.id
_entity.type
_entity.pdbx_description
1 polymer ?
#
loop_
_entity_poly.entity_id
_entity_poly.type
_entity_poly.pdbx_seq_one_letter_code
_entity_poly.pdbx_strand_id
1 'polypeptide(L)'
;AEYFDALAVHAYGWTYPADSPPDPHVVNFRRVELLRRVLVEYGEADKPIVITEGGWNDHPRWTRAVKPAQRIQYTLQAYQMAAQWDWCAAVVLWAFRYPWPAGSYLDYYTFVTPSFDPKPIYLEVQRYATP
;
A
#
# COMPACT_ATOMS: atom_id res chain seq x y z
N ALA A 1 -1.10 0.00 26.23
CA ALA A 1 0.29 -0.48 26.00
C ALA A 1 0.65 -1.87 26.54
N GLU A 2 -0.22 -2.60 27.26
CA GLU A 2 0.16 -3.88 27.88
C GLU A 2 0.20 -5.09 26.92
N TYR A 3 -0.31 -4.95 25.69
CA TYR A 3 -0.58 -6.11 24.82
C TYR A 3 0.18 -6.11 23.49
N PHE A 4 0.53 -4.94 22.94
CA PHE A 4 1.29 -4.81 21.69
C PHE A 4 1.92 -3.42 21.54
N ASP A 5 2.96 -3.32 20.72
CA ASP A 5 3.69 -2.07 20.45
C ASP A 5 3.11 -1.28 19.28
N ALA A 6 2.69 -1.96 18.23
CA ALA A 6 2.14 -1.37 17.00
C ALA A 6 1.14 -2.33 16.33
N LEU A 7 0.26 -1.79 15.50
CA LEU A 7 -0.65 -2.59 14.68
C LEU A 7 -0.11 -2.72 13.25
N ALA A 8 0.19 -3.94 12.83
CA ALA A 8 0.53 -4.25 11.44
C ALA A 8 -0.73 -4.37 10.58
N VAL A 9 -0.76 -3.71 9.42
CA VAL A 9 -1.94 -3.67 8.54
C VAL A 9 -1.56 -3.93 7.10
N HIS A 10 -2.38 -4.74 6.41
CA HIS A 10 -2.34 -4.88 4.96
C HIS A 10 -3.38 -3.91 4.35
N ALA A 11 -2.92 -2.87 3.66
CA ALA A 11 -3.76 -1.81 3.09
C ALA A 11 -3.69 -1.83 1.55
N TYR A 12 -4.33 -2.83 0.94
CA TYR A 12 -4.44 -2.91 -0.53
C TYR A 12 -5.50 -1.96 -1.08
N GLY A 13 -5.21 -1.34 -2.23
CA GLY A 13 -6.15 -0.42 -2.89
C GLY A 13 -7.09 -1.08 -3.90
N TRP A 14 -6.79 -2.32 -4.33
CA TRP A 14 -7.53 -3.04 -5.38
C TRP A 14 -7.74 -2.17 -6.63
N THR A 15 -8.99 -1.90 -7.01
CA THR A 15 -9.36 -1.10 -8.18
C THR A 15 -9.70 0.34 -7.81
N TYR A 16 -9.62 0.69 -6.53
CA TYR A 16 -10.05 1.98 -6.02
C TYR A 16 -8.88 2.97 -6.02
N PRO A 17 -9.13 4.24 -6.38
CA PRO A 17 -8.19 5.33 -6.14
C PRO A 17 -7.73 5.39 -4.68
N ALA A 18 -6.50 5.86 -4.44
CA ALA A 18 -5.93 5.99 -3.10
C ALA A 18 -6.74 6.90 -2.16
N ASP A 19 -7.49 7.86 -2.70
CA ASP A 19 -8.33 8.79 -1.96
C ASP A 19 -9.77 8.31 -1.72
N SER A 20 -10.15 7.14 -2.25
CA SER A 20 -11.46 6.54 -2.04
C SER A 20 -11.79 6.45 -0.54
N PRO A 21 -12.99 6.89 -0.10
CA PRO A 21 -13.30 7.01 1.32
C PRO A 21 -13.17 5.66 2.05
N PRO A 22 -12.78 5.66 3.34
CA PRO A 22 -12.77 4.45 4.14
C PRO A 22 -14.15 3.80 4.17
N ASP A 23 -14.22 2.51 3.90
CA ASP A 23 -15.48 1.76 3.88
C ASP A 23 -15.24 0.33 4.43
N PRO A 24 -16.02 -0.13 5.42
CA PRO A 24 -15.85 -1.45 6.03
C PRO A 24 -16.18 -2.63 5.10
N HIS A 25 -16.90 -2.40 4.00
CA HIS A 25 -17.40 -3.43 3.09
C HIS A 25 -16.54 -3.64 1.85
N VAL A 26 -15.51 -2.83 1.64
CA VAL A 26 -14.60 -2.96 0.49
C VAL A 26 -13.14 -3.06 0.93
N VAL A 27 -12.25 -3.38 0.00
CA VAL A 27 -10.81 -3.30 0.21
C VAL A 27 -10.33 -2.06 -0.54
N ASN A 28 -9.99 -1.01 0.20
CA ASN A 28 -9.35 0.19 -0.32
C ASN A 28 -8.25 0.65 0.65
N PHE A 29 -7.35 1.51 0.17
CA PHE A 29 -6.19 1.94 0.93
C PHE A 29 -6.58 2.63 2.25
N ARG A 30 -7.57 3.53 2.20
CA ARG A 30 -8.02 4.32 3.36
C ARG A 30 -8.83 3.54 4.39
N ARG A 31 -9.17 2.28 4.13
CA ARG A 31 -9.80 1.40 5.13
C ARG A 31 -8.96 1.25 6.40
N VAL A 32 -7.64 1.46 6.33
CA VAL A 32 -6.75 1.54 7.49
C VAL A 32 -7.19 2.61 8.51
N GLU A 33 -7.83 3.70 8.06
CA GLU A 33 -8.37 4.74 8.94
C GLU A 33 -9.47 4.19 9.87
N LEU A 34 -10.19 3.14 9.46
CA LEU A 34 -11.18 2.48 10.33
C LEU A 34 -10.49 1.70 11.46
N LEU A 35 -9.35 1.07 11.19
CA LEU A 35 -8.54 0.43 12.24
C LEU A 35 -7.96 1.46 13.20
N ARG A 36 -7.54 2.63 12.69
CA ARG A 36 -7.15 3.76 13.53
C ARG A 36 -8.28 4.19 14.46
N ARG A 37 -9.53 4.29 13.97
CA ARG A 37 -10.70 4.61 14.81
C ARG A 37 -10.91 3.59 15.93
N VAL A 38 -10.75 2.29 15.64
CA VAL A 38 -10.84 1.24 16.67
C VAL A 38 -9.77 1.43 17.74
N LEU A 39 -8.51 1.70 17.38
CA LEU A 39 -7.46 1.97 18.37
C LEU A 39 -7.82 3.18 19.25
N VAL A 40 -8.34 4.25 18.67
CA VAL A 40 -8.77 5.45 19.41
C VAL A 40 -9.93 5.15 20.35
N GLU A 41 -10.95 4.40 19.89
CA GLU A 41 -12.14 4.05 20.67
C GLU A 41 -11.78 3.23 21.92
N TYR A 42 -10.78 2.35 21.83
CA TYR A 42 -10.31 1.51 22.92
C TYR A 42 -9.17 2.13 23.74
N GLY A 43 -8.87 3.43 23.55
CA GLY A 43 -7.89 4.16 24.35
C GLY A 43 -6.42 3.86 24.00
N GLU A 44 -6.16 3.23 22.86
CA GLU A 44 -4.83 2.89 22.35
C GLU A 44 -4.42 3.85 21.21
N ALA A 45 -4.78 5.12 21.32
CA ALA A 45 -4.49 6.15 20.32
C ALA A 45 -2.99 6.48 20.19
N ASP A 46 -2.19 6.13 21.18
CA ASP A 46 -0.73 6.22 21.18
C ASP A 46 -0.07 5.12 20.33
N LYS A 47 -0.81 4.07 19.97
CA LYS A 47 -0.26 2.95 19.18
C LYS A 47 -0.12 3.31 17.71
N PRO A 48 1.11 3.24 17.14
CA PRO A 48 1.31 3.47 15.73
C PRO A 48 0.77 2.31 14.90
N ILE A 49 0.41 2.62 13.66
CA ILE A 49 0.12 1.64 12.62
C ILE A 49 1.31 1.56 11.67
N VAL A 50 1.71 0.33 11.33
CA VAL A 50 2.66 0.04 10.26
C VAL A 50 1.90 -0.64 9.13
N ILE A 51 1.83 -0.01 7.97
CA ILE A 51 1.31 -0.66 6.77
C ILE A 51 2.43 -1.55 6.24
N THR A 52 2.34 -2.86 6.52
CA THR A 52 3.38 -3.85 6.18
C THR A 52 3.23 -4.37 4.76
N GLU A 53 2.02 -4.31 4.22
CA GLU A 53 1.72 -4.62 2.83
C GLU A 53 0.65 -3.68 2.29
N GLY A 54 0.66 -3.45 0.98
CA GLY A 54 -0.37 -2.70 0.30
C GLY A 54 -0.06 -2.52 -1.17
N GLY A 55 -0.81 -1.62 -1.81
CA GLY A 55 -0.58 -1.21 -3.18
C GLY A 55 -1.65 -1.68 -4.16
N TRP A 56 -1.30 -1.59 -5.43
CA TRP A 56 -2.16 -1.86 -6.58
C TRP A 56 -1.46 -2.80 -7.55
N ASN A 57 -2.25 -3.54 -8.31
CA ASN A 57 -1.78 -4.45 -9.35
C ASN A 57 -2.18 -3.93 -10.71
N ASP A 58 -1.34 -4.15 -11.73
CA ASP A 58 -1.60 -3.72 -13.10
C ASP A 58 -1.61 -4.87 -14.12
N HIS A 59 -1.90 -6.10 -13.67
CA HIS A 59 -2.01 -7.27 -14.55
C HIS A 59 -3.21 -7.12 -15.52
N PRO A 60 -3.01 -7.17 -16.85
CA PRO A 60 -4.02 -6.78 -17.83
C PRO A 60 -5.25 -7.69 -17.88
N ARG A 61 -5.18 -8.88 -17.26
CA ARG A 61 -6.27 -9.86 -17.21
C ARG A 61 -6.79 -10.16 -15.80
N TRP A 62 -6.35 -9.41 -14.78
CA TRP A 62 -6.84 -9.63 -13.42
C TRP A 62 -7.97 -8.67 -13.09
N THR A 63 -9.08 -9.19 -12.55
CA THR A 63 -10.31 -8.40 -12.31
C THR A 63 -10.16 -7.34 -11.23
N ARG A 64 -9.11 -7.43 -10.41
CA ARG A 64 -8.79 -6.46 -9.34
C ARG A 64 -7.61 -5.55 -9.68
N ALA A 65 -7.21 -5.50 -10.95
CA ALA A 65 -6.13 -4.65 -11.43
C ALA A 65 -6.63 -3.27 -11.90
N VAL A 66 -5.71 -2.31 -11.87
CA VAL A 66 -5.85 -0.98 -12.45
C VAL A 66 -4.94 -0.87 -13.69
N LYS A 67 -4.98 0.26 -14.40
CA LYS A 67 -4.02 0.52 -15.49
C LYS A 67 -2.62 0.78 -14.92
N PRO A 68 -1.53 0.50 -15.65
CA PRO A 68 -0.16 0.75 -15.19
C PRO A 68 0.08 2.18 -14.69
N ALA A 69 -0.41 3.18 -15.42
CA ALA A 69 -0.30 4.58 -15.00
C ALA A 69 -1.11 4.90 -13.72
N GLN A 70 -2.28 4.28 -13.55
CA GLN A 70 -3.07 4.43 -12.33
C GLN A 70 -2.37 3.80 -11.12
N ARG A 71 -1.73 2.64 -11.29
CA ARG A 71 -0.94 2.00 -10.24
C ARG A 71 0.15 2.95 -9.71
N ILE A 72 0.85 3.64 -10.60
CA ILE A 72 1.85 4.66 -10.24
C ILE A 72 1.19 5.81 -9.48
N GLN A 73 0.15 6.42 -10.08
CA GLN A 73 -0.53 7.57 -9.49
C GLN A 73 -1.06 7.26 -8.08
N TYR A 74 -1.76 6.14 -7.91
CA TYR A 74 -2.35 5.76 -6.63
C TYR A 74 -1.27 5.43 -5.59
N THR A 75 -0.17 4.81 -6.01
CA THR A 75 0.98 4.56 -5.13
C THR A 75 1.57 5.87 -4.59
N LEU A 76 1.82 6.86 -5.44
CA LEU A 76 2.36 8.15 -5.01
C LEU A 76 1.38 8.92 -4.12
N GLN A 77 0.09 8.93 -4.47
CA GLN A 77 -0.96 9.54 -3.65
C GLN A 77 -1.07 8.88 -2.26
N ALA A 78 -0.93 7.56 -2.19
CA ALA A 78 -0.92 6.82 -0.93
C ALA A 78 0.23 7.25 -0.02
N TYR A 79 1.45 7.40 -0.55
CA TYR A 79 2.59 7.90 0.21
C TYR A 79 2.38 9.35 0.66
N GLN A 80 1.90 10.22 -0.22
CA GLN A 80 1.62 11.63 0.11
C GLN A 80 0.56 11.75 1.22
N MET A 81 -0.48 10.93 1.16
CA MET A 81 -1.53 10.90 2.18
C MET A 81 -0.99 10.36 3.51
N ALA A 82 -0.26 9.25 3.47
CA ALA A 82 0.29 8.65 4.68
C ALA A 82 1.33 9.52 5.37
N ALA A 83 2.07 10.34 4.62
CA ALA A 83 2.98 11.34 5.19
C ALA A 83 2.27 12.41 6.04
N GLN A 84 0.95 12.57 5.88
CA GLN A 84 0.13 13.47 6.71
C GLN A 84 -0.45 12.77 7.95
N TRP A 85 -0.33 11.45 8.06
CA TRP A 85 -0.84 10.68 9.19
C TRP A 85 0.20 10.61 10.31
N ASP A 86 -0.02 11.33 11.40
CA ASP A 86 0.82 11.32 12.60
C ASP A 86 0.88 9.94 13.30
N TRP A 87 -0.11 9.08 13.04
CA TRP A 87 -0.21 7.73 13.60
C TRP A 87 0.37 6.63 12.70
N CYS A 88 0.77 6.94 11.46
CA CYS A 88 1.30 5.95 10.52
C CYS A 88 2.83 5.99 10.51
N ALA A 89 3.46 4.97 11.10
CA ALA A 89 4.91 4.95 11.24
C ALA A 89 5.65 4.60 9.94
N ALA A 90 5.05 3.75 9.09
CA ALA A 90 5.62 3.38 7.80
C ALA A 90 4.57 2.83 6.84
N VAL A 91 4.84 2.99 5.54
CA VAL A 91 4.09 2.38 4.44
C VAL A 91 5.02 1.55 3.56
N VAL A 92 4.86 0.24 3.63
CA VAL A 92 5.64 -0.74 2.87
C VAL A 92 4.70 -1.39 1.84
N LEU A 93 4.85 -0.99 0.58
CA LEU A 93 3.99 -1.51 -0.50
C LEU A 93 4.57 -2.80 -1.09
N TRP A 94 3.68 -3.75 -1.34
CA TRP A 94 4.06 -5.06 -1.87
C TRP A 94 4.20 -4.97 -3.40
N ALA A 95 5.30 -5.40 -4.00
CA ALA A 95 6.55 -5.89 -3.41
C ALA A 95 7.75 -5.35 -4.17
N PHE A 96 8.93 -5.35 -3.56
CA PHE A 96 10.14 -5.00 -4.28
C PHE A 96 10.40 -5.97 -5.45
N ARG A 97 10.55 -7.28 -5.16
CA ARG A 97 10.80 -8.35 -6.16
C ARG A 97 10.39 -9.72 -5.62
N TYR A 98 10.31 -10.71 -6.51
CA TYR A 98 10.29 -12.13 -6.16
C TYR A 98 11.59 -12.84 -6.57
N PRO A 99 11.93 -13.99 -5.96
CA PRO A 99 13.14 -14.74 -6.31
C PRO A 99 13.09 -15.37 -7.70
N TRP A 100 11.90 -15.64 -8.24
CA TRP A 100 11.64 -16.12 -9.60
C TRP A 100 10.27 -15.62 -10.08
N PRO A 101 9.97 -15.61 -11.40
CA PRO A 101 8.65 -15.28 -11.89
C PRO A 101 7.58 -16.20 -11.29
N ALA A 102 6.53 -15.63 -10.72
CA ALA A 102 5.39 -16.39 -10.21
C ALA A 102 4.48 -16.91 -11.33
N GLY A 103 4.59 -16.37 -12.55
CA GLY A 103 3.77 -16.76 -13.70
C GLY A 103 2.30 -16.39 -13.54
N SER A 104 2.01 -15.36 -12.75
CA SER A 104 0.64 -14.97 -12.37
C SER A 104 0.51 -13.47 -12.13
N TYR A 105 -0.70 -13.01 -11.77
CA TYR A 105 -0.94 -11.62 -11.38
C TYR A 105 0.01 -11.14 -10.27
N LEU A 106 0.56 -12.04 -9.45
CA LEU A 106 1.53 -11.68 -8.41
C LEU A 106 2.71 -10.89 -8.96
N ASP A 107 3.22 -11.24 -10.15
CA ASP A 107 4.37 -10.58 -10.78
C ASP A 107 4.13 -9.08 -11.04
N TYR A 108 2.87 -8.65 -11.08
CA TYR A 108 2.45 -7.26 -11.30
C TYR A 108 2.30 -6.47 -10.00
N TYR A 109 2.69 -7.04 -8.85
CA TYR A 109 2.99 -6.25 -7.65
C TYR A 109 4.44 -5.82 -7.58
N THR A 110 5.36 -6.45 -8.33
CA THR A 110 6.78 -6.14 -8.15
C THR A 110 7.14 -4.76 -8.68
N PHE A 111 8.12 -4.12 -8.06
CA PHE A 111 8.69 -2.84 -8.48
C PHE A 111 9.88 -3.06 -9.43
N VAL A 112 10.59 -4.17 -9.28
CA VAL A 112 11.67 -4.59 -10.20
C VAL A 112 11.41 -5.99 -10.74
N THR A 113 12.06 -6.34 -11.85
CA THR A 113 12.07 -7.72 -12.39
C THR A 113 12.91 -8.64 -11.48
N PRO A 114 12.84 -9.98 -11.64
CA PRO A 114 13.73 -10.89 -10.93
C PRO A 114 15.23 -10.61 -11.16
N SER A 115 15.58 -10.03 -12.30
CA SER A 115 16.95 -9.61 -12.67
C SER A 115 17.32 -8.20 -12.19
N PHE A 116 16.48 -7.58 -11.34
CA PHE A 116 16.64 -6.21 -10.83
C PHE A 116 16.48 -5.10 -11.88
N ASP A 117 15.85 -5.37 -13.02
CA ASP A 117 15.50 -4.30 -13.95
C ASP A 117 14.34 -3.48 -13.37
N PRO A 118 14.47 -2.14 -13.28
CA PRO A 118 13.43 -1.30 -12.73
C PRO A 118 12.21 -1.25 -13.65
N LYS A 119 11.01 -1.45 -13.09
CA LYS A 119 9.76 -1.15 -13.79
C LYS A 119 9.46 0.36 -13.68
N PRO A 120 8.60 0.92 -14.56
CA PRO A 120 8.24 2.33 -14.48
C PRO A 120 7.82 2.81 -13.08
N ILE A 121 7.03 2.01 -12.35
CA ILE A 121 6.63 2.35 -10.97
C ILE A 121 7.82 2.52 -10.01
N TYR A 122 8.87 1.72 -10.14
CA TYR A 122 10.07 1.87 -9.31
C TYR A 122 10.73 3.21 -9.56
N LEU A 123 10.90 3.59 -10.83
CA LEU A 123 11.53 4.86 -11.20
C LEU A 123 10.74 6.07 -10.70
N GLU A 124 9.41 6.01 -10.79
CA GLU A 124 8.54 7.07 -10.29
C GLU A 124 8.56 7.18 -8.76
N VAL A 125 8.55 6.04 -8.05
CA VAL A 125 8.65 6.04 -6.58
C VAL A 125 10.04 6.48 -6.12
N GLN A 126 11.10 6.08 -6.82
CA GLN A 126 12.45 6.57 -6.56
C GLN A 126 12.53 8.09 -6.75
N ARG A 127 11.96 8.63 -7.83
CA ARG A 127 11.93 10.08 -8.07
C ARG A 127 11.16 10.81 -6.97
N TYR A 128 10.03 10.27 -6.53
CA TYR A 128 9.27 10.84 -5.42
C TYR A 128 10.03 10.85 -4.09
N ALA A 129 10.79 9.78 -3.80
CA ALA A 129 11.49 9.60 -2.52
C ALA A 129 12.88 10.26 -2.47
N THR A 130 13.41 10.76 -3.59
CA THR A 130 14.71 11.43 -3.64
C THR A 130 14.53 12.93 -3.39
N PRO A 131 15.31 13.56 -2.50
CA PRO A 131 15.25 14.99 -2.22
C PRO A 131 15.54 15.89 -3.43
#